data_AF-A0A7X9FFH8-F1
#
_entry.id   AF-A0A7X9FFH8-F1
#
_cell.length_a   1.000
_cell.length_b   1.000
_cell.length_c   1.000
_cell.angle_alpha   90.00
_cell.angle_beta   90.00
_cell.angle_gamma   90.00
#
_symmetry.space_group_name_H-M   'P 1'
#
loop_
_entity.id
_entity.type
_entity.pdbx_description
1 polymer ?
#
loop_
_entity_poly.entity_id
_entity_poly.type
_entity_poly.pdbx_seq_one_letter_code
_entity_poly.pdbx_strand_id
1 'polypeptide(L)'
;MMRFFAPVVALSIAAATTIAGDLSGYFPRSGETPGWTAVDPVMEYIGDDLFRMIDGGAEVYREYGFVRAGSQEFVDDAGHSVMVELYEMSDPGAAYGIFTFKTRGEGRDVQMGNGGRRTDYYINFWKGRYLATLTGTDTMSVTKAALNNLAAAIEKRITESGEPPRLAGKISSVVDGQRPAVTYIRGPIALSNFYRFGASDIFACKEGYVADYGKVTTFVFVDDSDAACRSRFETARTTFAGDSTFAMDEKGPGTSDERFLMSDRRGKSLVCARTGIYMVVAVGGSETAAQTAADGMLARLRQSGK
;
A
#
# COMPACT_ATOMS: atom_id res chain seq x y z
N MET A 1 12.33 -67.70 -23.43
CA MET A 1 11.83 -67.28 -22.10
C MET A 1 11.31 -65.87 -22.20
N MET A 2 10.01 -65.69 -22.01
CA MET A 2 9.25 -64.46 -22.27
C MET A 2 9.38 -63.50 -21.08
N ARG A 3 9.84 -62.26 -21.32
CA ARG A 3 9.99 -61.22 -20.28
C ARG A 3 8.65 -60.51 -20.08
N PHE A 4 8.05 -60.67 -18.90
CA PHE A 4 6.86 -59.91 -18.48
C PHE A 4 7.29 -58.51 -18.00
N PHE A 5 6.79 -57.47 -18.65
CA PHE A 5 6.86 -56.09 -18.17
C PHE A 5 5.66 -55.84 -17.24
N ALA A 6 5.91 -55.50 -15.98
CA ALA A 6 4.90 -54.99 -15.06
C ALA A 6 4.68 -53.49 -15.32
N PRO A 7 3.43 -52.99 -15.40
CA PRO A 7 3.20 -51.56 -15.52
C PRO A 7 3.38 -50.90 -14.16
N VAL A 8 4.29 -49.93 -14.08
CA VAL A 8 4.37 -49.00 -12.96
C VAL A 8 3.22 -48.00 -13.11
N VAL A 9 2.21 -48.11 -12.27
CA VAL A 9 1.14 -47.10 -12.16
C VAL A 9 1.72 -45.92 -11.38
N ALA A 10 2.10 -44.86 -12.08
CA ALA A 10 2.45 -43.58 -11.47
C ALA A 10 1.17 -42.93 -10.93
N LEU A 11 1.03 -42.92 -9.61
CA LEU A 11 -0.05 -42.20 -8.94
C LEU A 11 0.28 -40.70 -8.95
N SER A 12 -0.22 -39.97 -9.95
CA SER A 12 -0.16 -38.51 -9.94
C SER A 12 -1.05 -37.98 -8.83
N ILE A 13 -0.45 -37.51 -7.74
CA ILE A 13 -1.15 -36.71 -6.73
C ILE A 13 -1.44 -35.36 -7.39
N ALA A 14 -2.65 -35.22 -7.93
CA ALA A 14 -3.17 -33.91 -8.26
C ALA A 14 -3.29 -33.14 -6.93
N ALA A 15 -2.46 -32.11 -6.75
CA ALA A 15 -2.68 -31.13 -5.70
C ALA A 15 -4.06 -30.52 -5.96
N ALA A 16 -5.02 -30.84 -5.10
CA ALA A 16 -6.31 -30.18 -5.12
C ALA A 16 -6.06 -28.72 -4.75
N THR A 17 -6.07 -27.84 -5.75
CA THR A 17 -6.17 -26.40 -5.53
C THR A 17 -7.50 -26.20 -4.82
N THR A 18 -7.45 -25.92 -3.52
CA THR A 18 -8.63 -25.51 -2.77
C THR A 18 -9.19 -24.29 -3.50
N ILE A 19 -10.41 -24.40 -4.03
CA ILE A 19 -11.17 -23.21 -4.42
C ILE A 19 -11.30 -22.42 -3.11
N ALA A 20 -10.58 -21.32 -3.00
CA ALA A 20 -10.75 -20.40 -1.88
C ALA A 20 -12.23 -20.03 -1.82
N GLY A 21 -12.90 -20.31 -0.70
CA GLY A 21 -14.34 -20.07 -0.54
C GLY A 21 -14.70 -18.61 -0.87
N ASP A 22 -15.94 -18.36 -1.28
CA ASP A 22 -16.47 -17.01 -1.57
C ASP A 22 -16.36 -16.08 -0.33
N LEU A 23 -16.20 -14.77 -0.56
CA LEU A 23 -16.02 -13.75 0.47
C LEU A 23 -17.23 -13.60 1.40
N SER A 24 -18.42 -14.08 1.02
CA SER A 24 -19.66 -13.99 1.77
C SER A 24 -19.54 -14.50 3.21
N GLY A 25 -18.67 -15.48 3.46
CA GLY A 25 -18.37 -15.99 4.80
C GLY A 25 -17.78 -14.95 5.76
N TYR A 26 -17.18 -13.88 5.23
CA TYR A 26 -16.60 -12.77 6.02
C TYR A 26 -17.59 -11.65 6.31
N PHE A 27 -18.72 -11.57 5.59
CA PHE A 27 -19.70 -10.53 5.79
C PHE A 27 -20.61 -10.82 6.99
N PRO A 28 -21.08 -9.78 7.71
CA PRO A 28 -22.11 -9.95 8.74
C PRO A 28 -23.41 -10.48 8.13
N ARG A 29 -24.15 -11.30 8.87
CA ARG A 29 -25.46 -11.77 8.41
C ARG A 29 -26.51 -10.67 8.57
N SER A 30 -27.56 -10.70 7.75
CA SER A 30 -28.71 -9.80 7.92
C SER A 30 -29.31 -9.95 9.33
N GLY A 31 -29.51 -8.84 10.04
CA GLY A 31 -30.00 -8.82 11.42
C GLY A 31 -28.97 -9.15 12.49
N GLU A 32 -27.72 -9.48 12.15
CA GLU A 32 -26.66 -9.74 13.14
C GLU A 32 -26.27 -8.48 13.92
N THR A 33 -26.26 -7.33 13.24
CA THR A 33 -26.18 -6.03 13.91
C THR A 33 -27.61 -5.58 14.25
N PRO A 34 -27.96 -5.40 15.54
CA PRO A 34 -29.32 -5.07 15.94
C PRO A 34 -29.86 -3.82 15.23
N GLY A 35 -31.03 -3.96 14.58
CA GLY A 35 -31.66 -2.89 13.82
C GLY A 35 -31.13 -2.67 12.40
N TRP A 36 -30.19 -3.51 11.92
CA TRP A 36 -29.60 -3.40 10.59
C TRP A 36 -29.79 -4.69 9.80
N THR A 37 -30.23 -4.55 8.55
CA THR A 37 -30.48 -5.68 7.64
C THR A 37 -29.69 -5.49 6.35
N ALA A 38 -29.19 -6.60 5.79
CA ALA A 38 -28.55 -6.55 4.48
C ALA A 38 -29.62 -6.36 3.41
N VAL A 39 -29.38 -5.42 2.48
CA VAL A 39 -30.28 -5.12 1.35
C VAL A 39 -30.25 -6.26 0.33
N ASP A 40 -29.04 -6.68 -0.04
CA ASP A 40 -28.77 -7.66 -1.09
C ASP A 40 -27.76 -8.72 -0.62
N PRO A 41 -27.64 -9.86 -1.33
CA PRO A 41 -26.49 -10.76 -1.17
C PRO A 41 -25.16 -10.03 -1.42
N VAL A 42 -24.06 -10.64 -0.95
CA VAL A 42 -22.72 -10.11 -1.23
C VAL A 42 -22.45 -10.16 -2.73
N MET A 43 -22.15 -9.00 -3.30
CA MET A 43 -21.77 -8.87 -4.71
C MET A 43 -20.25 -9.02 -4.82
N GLU A 44 -19.78 -10.03 -5.56
CA GLU A 44 -18.35 -10.26 -5.79
C GLU A 44 -17.84 -9.63 -7.10
N TYR A 45 -16.60 -9.16 -7.05
CA TYR A 45 -15.84 -8.62 -8.18
C TYR A 45 -14.48 -9.31 -8.23
N ILE A 46 -14.11 -9.89 -9.37
CA ILE A 46 -12.86 -10.64 -9.53
C ILE A 46 -12.05 -10.04 -10.68
N GLY A 47 -10.74 -9.86 -10.49
CA GLY A 47 -9.86 -9.34 -11.52
C GLY A 47 -10.31 -7.98 -12.06
N ASP A 48 -10.63 -7.92 -13.37
CA ASP A 48 -11.02 -6.69 -14.05
C ASP A 48 -12.42 -6.19 -13.69
N ASP A 49 -13.28 -7.02 -13.09
CA ASP A 49 -14.61 -6.57 -12.66
C ASP A 49 -14.56 -5.49 -11.57
N LEU A 50 -13.40 -5.32 -10.91
CA LEU A 50 -13.17 -4.26 -9.94
C LEU A 50 -13.42 -2.85 -10.51
N PHE A 51 -13.22 -2.64 -11.82
CA PHE A 51 -13.52 -1.36 -12.46
C PHE A 51 -15.00 -0.97 -12.37
N ARG A 52 -15.92 -1.96 -12.26
CA ARG A 52 -17.35 -1.69 -12.06
C ARG A 52 -17.65 -1.15 -10.66
N MET A 53 -16.78 -1.43 -9.69
CA MET A 53 -16.92 -1.03 -8.30
C MET A 53 -16.21 0.30 -8.01
N ILE A 54 -14.98 0.46 -8.50
CA ILE A 54 -14.13 1.64 -8.26
C ILE A 54 -13.51 2.15 -9.57
N ASP A 55 -14.32 2.87 -10.34
CA ASP A 55 -13.91 3.44 -11.64
C ASP A 55 -12.76 4.46 -11.46
N GLY A 56 -11.68 4.27 -12.22
CA GLY A 56 -10.41 5.00 -12.08
C GLY A 56 -9.53 4.60 -10.88
N GLY A 57 -10.10 3.99 -9.84
CA GLY A 57 -9.37 3.50 -8.66
C GLY A 57 -8.82 2.08 -8.81
N ALA A 58 -9.40 1.25 -9.67
CA ALA A 58 -9.05 -0.16 -9.77
C ALA A 58 -7.59 -0.44 -10.18
N GLU A 59 -6.97 0.45 -10.96
CA GLU A 59 -5.59 0.30 -11.43
C GLU A 59 -4.58 0.19 -10.28
N VAL A 60 -4.69 1.06 -9.28
CA VAL A 60 -3.79 1.00 -8.13
C VAL A 60 -4.04 -0.27 -7.33
N TYR A 61 -5.29 -0.69 -7.10
CA TYR A 61 -5.56 -1.95 -6.38
C TYR A 61 -4.95 -3.16 -7.09
N ARG A 62 -5.04 -3.23 -8.43
CA ARG A 62 -4.38 -4.27 -9.21
C ARG A 62 -2.86 -4.23 -9.07
N GLU A 63 -2.27 -3.03 -9.09
CA GLU A 63 -0.83 -2.86 -8.88
C GLU A 63 -0.35 -3.37 -7.53
N TYR A 64 -1.15 -3.19 -6.46
CA TYR A 64 -0.85 -3.77 -5.15
C TYR A 64 -1.05 -5.29 -5.08
N GLY A 65 -1.72 -5.89 -6.07
CA GLY A 65 -2.00 -7.32 -6.15
C GLY A 65 -3.40 -7.67 -5.67
N PHE A 66 -4.42 -6.96 -6.14
CA PHE A 66 -5.83 -7.31 -5.96
C PHE A 66 -6.15 -8.73 -6.44
N VAL A 67 -6.96 -9.45 -5.66
CA VAL A 67 -7.48 -10.79 -6.03
C VAL A 67 -8.98 -10.70 -6.33
N ARG A 68 -9.78 -10.24 -5.36
CA ARG A 68 -11.24 -10.09 -5.46
C ARG A 68 -11.78 -9.13 -4.41
N ALA A 69 -12.99 -8.62 -4.62
CA ALA A 69 -13.72 -7.81 -3.65
C ALA A 69 -15.15 -8.33 -3.47
N GLY A 70 -15.69 -8.13 -2.28
CA GLY A 70 -17.11 -8.25 -1.99
C GLY A 70 -17.68 -6.89 -1.61
N SER A 71 -18.92 -6.60 -1.97
CA SER A 71 -19.66 -5.44 -1.47
C SER A 71 -21.05 -5.82 -0.98
N GLN A 72 -21.51 -5.21 0.11
CA GLN A 72 -22.85 -5.39 0.63
C GLN A 72 -23.34 -4.15 1.38
N GLU A 73 -24.56 -3.73 1.11
CA GLU A 73 -25.22 -2.63 1.82
C GLU A 73 -26.08 -3.13 2.98
N PHE A 74 -26.00 -2.44 4.10
CA PHE A 74 -26.85 -2.64 5.27
C PHE A 74 -27.69 -1.39 5.52
N VAL A 75 -28.97 -1.57 5.85
CA VAL A 75 -29.92 -0.48 6.13
C VAL A 75 -30.64 -0.68 7.45
N ASP A 76 -31.03 0.42 8.10
CA ASP A 76 -31.97 0.42 9.21
C ASP A 76 -33.38 0.86 8.78
N ASP A 77 -34.36 0.73 9.67
CA ASP A 77 -35.77 1.09 9.41
C ASP A 77 -35.98 2.59 9.14
N ALA A 78 -35.01 3.43 9.51
CA ALA A 78 -35.05 4.87 9.29
C ALA A 78 -34.39 5.29 7.96
N GLY A 79 -33.81 4.34 7.22
CA GLY A 79 -33.20 4.57 5.91
C GLY A 79 -31.73 5.03 5.97
N HIS A 80 -31.07 4.96 7.12
CA HIS A 80 -29.61 5.12 7.18
C HIS A 80 -28.97 3.89 6.54
N SER A 81 -27.86 4.06 5.82
CA SER A 81 -27.16 2.93 5.21
C SER A 81 -25.66 2.91 5.48
N VAL A 82 -25.11 1.69 5.49
CA VAL A 82 -23.68 1.42 5.58
C VAL A 82 -23.31 0.48 4.44
N MET A 83 -22.47 0.96 3.53
CA MET A 83 -21.80 0.13 2.53
C MET A 83 -20.59 -0.55 3.16
N VAL A 84 -20.50 -1.87 3.00
CA VAL A 84 -19.35 -2.68 3.41
C VAL A 84 -18.66 -3.19 2.16
N GLU A 85 -17.36 -2.93 2.05
CA GLU A 85 -16.47 -3.43 1.01
C GLU A 85 -15.34 -4.25 1.65
N LEU A 86 -15.10 -5.45 1.15
CA LEU A 86 -14.00 -6.30 1.61
C LEU A 86 -13.15 -6.71 0.41
N TYR A 87 -11.89 -6.31 0.42
CA TYR A 87 -10.92 -6.60 -0.63
C TYR A 87 -9.96 -7.70 -0.15
N GLU A 88 -9.88 -8.80 -0.88
CA GLU A 88 -8.80 -9.78 -0.73
C GLU A 88 -7.64 -9.41 -1.65
N MET A 89 -6.47 -9.29 -1.05
CA MET A 89 -5.22 -9.00 -1.72
C MET A 89 -4.34 -10.25 -1.79
N SER A 90 -3.31 -10.21 -2.62
CA SER A 90 -2.40 -11.34 -2.87
C SER A 90 -1.62 -11.79 -1.63
N ASP A 91 -1.30 -10.86 -0.73
CA ASP A 91 -0.57 -11.12 0.51
C ASP A 91 -0.84 -10.02 1.56
N PRO A 92 -0.44 -10.22 2.84
CA PRO A 92 -0.63 -9.19 3.87
C PRO A 92 0.07 -7.85 3.60
N GLY A 93 1.21 -7.86 2.91
CA GLY A 93 1.91 -6.64 2.49
C GLY A 93 1.12 -5.86 1.44
N ALA A 94 0.42 -6.55 0.54
CA ALA A 94 -0.50 -5.93 -0.42
C ALA A 94 -1.65 -5.20 0.31
N ALA A 95 -2.28 -5.87 1.27
CA ALA A 95 -3.37 -5.32 2.08
C ALA A 95 -2.91 -4.13 2.92
N TYR A 96 -1.76 -4.24 3.60
CA TYR A 96 -1.14 -3.13 4.31
C TYR A 96 -0.84 -1.94 3.37
N GLY A 97 -0.28 -2.23 2.19
CA GLY A 97 0.07 -1.22 1.20
C GLY A 97 -1.14 -0.39 0.78
N ILE A 98 -2.19 -1.05 0.28
CA ILE A 98 -3.39 -0.36 -0.15
C ILE A 98 -4.12 0.35 1.01
N PHE A 99 -4.08 -0.23 2.22
CA PHE A 99 -4.58 0.42 3.43
C PHE A 99 -3.86 1.74 3.72
N THR A 100 -2.52 1.73 3.77
CA THR A 100 -1.73 2.95 4.05
C THR A 100 -1.77 3.96 2.92
N PHE A 101 -2.00 3.51 1.69
CA PHE A 101 -2.26 4.37 0.54
C PHE A 101 -3.60 5.09 0.67
N LYS A 102 -4.67 4.34 0.93
CA LYS A 102 -6.04 4.86 1.04
C LYS A 102 -6.23 5.79 2.25
N THR A 103 -5.57 5.50 3.36
CA THR A 103 -5.76 6.22 4.64
C THR A 103 -4.72 7.31 4.90
N ARG A 104 -3.88 7.60 3.89
CA ARG A 104 -2.81 8.59 4.00
C ARG A 104 -3.37 9.96 4.39
N GLY A 105 -2.89 10.50 5.51
CA GLY A 105 -3.24 11.86 5.96
C GLY A 105 -4.69 12.02 6.47
N GLU A 106 -5.48 10.95 6.49
CA GLU A 106 -6.90 11.00 6.84
C GLU A 106 -7.21 10.12 8.06
N GLY A 107 -8.20 10.55 8.85
CA GLY A 107 -8.75 9.79 9.97
C GLY A 107 -7.84 9.64 11.19
N ARG A 108 -8.43 9.12 12.27
CA ARG A 108 -7.75 8.76 13.52
C ARG A 108 -7.51 7.26 13.59
N ASP A 109 -6.42 6.87 14.25
CA ASP A 109 -6.13 5.46 14.48
C ASP A 109 -7.21 4.82 15.37
N VAL A 110 -7.59 3.58 15.04
CA VAL A 110 -8.49 2.75 15.83
C VAL A 110 -7.90 1.34 15.96
N GLN A 111 -8.15 0.70 17.11
CA GLN A 111 -7.73 -0.67 17.34
C GLN A 111 -8.68 -1.62 16.61
N MET A 112 -8.28 -2.06 15.42
CA MET A 112 -9.06 -2.96 14.58
C MET A 112 -8.12 -3.68 13.60
N GLY A 113 -8.23 -5.00 13.53
CA GLY A 113 -7.37 -5.84 12.71
C GLY A 113 -5.90 -5.69 13.06
N ASN A 114 -5.04 -5.69 12.04
CA ASN A 114 -3.62 -5.37 12.18
C ASN A 114 -3.34 -3.85 12.08
N GLY A 115 -4.36 -3.05 11.78
CA GLY A 115 -4.34 -1.58 11.80
C GLY A 115 -5.62 -1.00 11.21
N GLY A 116 -6.15 0.05 11.84
CA GLY A 116 -7.40 0.67 11.44
C GLY A 116 -7.37 2.19 11.51
N ARG A 117 -8.17 2.82 10.64
CA ARG A 117 -8.34 4.26 10.53
C ARG A 117 -9.82 4.62 10.45
N ARG A 118 -10.22 5.65 11.18
CA ARG A 118 -11.62 6.09 11.25
C ARG A 118 -11.77 7.58 10.98
N THR A 119 -12.76 7.94 10.17
CA THR A 119 -13.28 9.31 10.03
C THR A 119 -14.68 9.41 10.67
N ASP A 120 -15.42 10.47 10.38
CA ASP A 120 -16.80 10.59 10.87
C ASP A 120 -17.79 9.60 10.23
N TYR A 121 -17.49 9.12 9.02
CA TYR A 121 -18.38 8.28 8.23
C TYR A 121 -17.67 7.10 7.54
N TYR A 122 -16.35 6.97 7.69
CA TYR A 122 -15.59 5.80 7.25
C TYR A 122 -14.92 5.04 8.39
N ILE A 123 -14.84 3.72 8.25
CA ILE A 123 -13.84 2.87 8.91
C ILE A 123 -13.10 2.09 7.84
N ASN A 124 -11.77 2.22 7.81
CA ASN A 124 -10.88 1.39 7.01
C ASN A 124 -10.03 0.56 7.97
N PHE A 125 -9.88 -0.74 7.75
CA PHE A 125 -8.92 -1.54 8.48
C PHE A 125 -8.38 -2.67 7.61
N TRP A 126 -7.19 -3.15 7.94
CA TRP A 126 -6.63 -4.33 7.29
C TRP A 126 -6.37 -5.43 8.32
N LYS A 127 -6.49 -6.68 7.90
CA LYS A 127 -6.16 -7.85 8.71
C LYS A 127 -5.78 -9.02 7.82
N GLY A 128 -4.60 -9.60 8.05
CA GLY A 128 -4.02 -10.56 7.08
C GLY A 128 -3.93 -9.94 5.69
N ARG A 129 -4.29 -10.69 4.66
CA ARG A 129 -4.41 -10.21 3.26
C ARG A 129 -5.69 -9.44 2.93
N TYR A 130 -6.51 -9.07 3.91
CA TYR A 130 -7.79 -8.40 3.67
C TYR A 130 -7.74 -6.91 4.03
N LEU A 131 -8.34 -6.05 3.19
CA LEU A 131 -8.69 -4.66 3.48
C LEU A 131 -10.22 -4.55 3.55
N ALA A 132 -10.75 -4.02 4.65
CA ALA A 132 -12.16 -3.69 4.78
C ALA A 132 -12.36 -2.16 4.76
N THR A 133 -13.37 -1.72 4.01
CA THR A 133 -13.85 -0.32 3.98
C THR A 133 -15.32 -0.33 4.32
N LEU A 134 -15.71 0.44 5.33
CA LEU A 134 -17.10 0.65 5.69
C LEU A 134 -17.42 2.13 5.58
N THR A 135 -18.54 2.44 4.93
CA THR A 135 -18.96 3.81 4.61
C THR A 135 -20.40 4.03 5.03
N GLY A 136 -20.63 4.94 5.95
CA GLY A 136 -21.96 5.39 6.33
C GLY A 136 -22.46 6.51 5.41
N THR A 137 -23.77 6.57 5.22
CA THR A 137 -24.45 7.67 4.49
C THR A 137 -24.39 9.01 5.20
N ASP A 138 -24.17 9.00 6.51
CA ASP A 138 -24.19 10.18 7.37
C ASP A 138 -23.20 10.03 8.56
N THR A 139 -23.24 11.01 9.46
CA THR A 139 -22.36 11.08 10.64
C THR A 139 -23.10 10.93 11.97
N MET A 140 -24.35 10.46 11.92
CA MET A 140 -25.21 10.27 13.09
C MET A 140 -24.68 9.15 13.99
N SER A 141 -25.04 9.21 15.27
CA SER A 141 -24.59 8.24 16.28
C SER A 141 -25.00 6.80 15.95
N VAL A 142 -26.19 6.60 15.36
CA VAL A 142 -26.71 5.29 14.95
C VAL A 142 -25.84 4.67 13.84
N THR A 143 -25.55 5.41 12.78
CA THR A 143 -24.68 5.00 11.67
C THR A 143 -23.25 4.77 12.16
N LYS A 144 -22.73 5.65 13.02
CA LYS A 144 -21.42 5.49 13.67
C LYS A 144 -21.33 4.24 14.54
N ALA A 145 -22.40 3.82 15.19
CA ALA A 145 -22.46 2.59 15.97
C ALA A 145 -22.50 1.36 15.04
N ALA A 146 -23.30 1.41 13.99
CA ALA A 146 -23.39 0.38 12.97
C ALA A 146 -22.04 0.09 12.29
N LEU A 147 -21.31 1.15 11.90
CA LEU A 147 -19.95 1.05 11.37
C LEU A 147 -19.04 0.22 12.28
N ASN A 148 -19.05 0.46 13.60
CA ASN A 148 -18.19 -0.29 14.53
C ASN A 148 -18.65 -1.76 14.65
N ASN A 149 -19.95 -1.99 14.76
CA ASN A 149 -20.51 -3.33 14.95
C ASN A 149 -20.26 -4.22 13.73
N LEU A 150 -20.52 -3.70 12.53
CA LEU A 150 -20.27 -4.40 11.27
C LEU A 150 -18.76 -4.65 11.09
N ALA A 151 -17.92 -3.66 11.35
CA ALA A 151 -16.47 -3.81 11.22
C ALA A 151 -15.91 -4.87 12.21
N ALA A 152 -16.33 -4.85 13.47
CA ALA A 152 -15.94 -5.85 14.46
C ALA A 152 -16.40 -7.27 14.09
N ALA A 153 -17.60 -7.38 13.50
CA ALA A 153 -18.13 -8.65 13.01
C ALA A 153 -17.30 -9.22 11.85
N ILE A 154 -16.79 -8.37 10.95
CA ILE A 154 -15.87 -8.78 9.86
C ILE A 154 -14.50 -9.15 10.44
N GLU A 155 -13.94 -8.30 11.30
CA GLU A 155 -12.64 -8.52 11.95
C GLU A 155 -12.56 -9.88 12.65
N LYS A 156 -13.63 -10.27 13.35
CA LYS A 156 -13.72 -11.55 14.06
C LYS A 156 -13.70 -12.76 13.12
N ARG A 157 -14.20 -12.61 11.90
CA ARG A 157 -14.27 -13.69 10.88
C ARG A 157 -12.97 -13.87 10.13
N ILE A 158 -12.20 -12.80 9.97
CA ILE A 158 -10.85 -12.88 9.40
C ILE A 158 -9.92 -13.48 10.46
N THR A 159 -9.62 -14.78 10.33
CA THR A 159 -8.73 -15.49 11.27
C THR A 159 -7.24 -15.31 10.96
N GLU A 160 -6.93 -14.91 9.73
CA GLU A 160 -5.57 -14.57 9.32
C GLU A 160 -5.07 -13.34 10.07
N SER A 161 -3.77 -13.31 10.34
CA SER A 161 -3.06 -12.12 10.80
C SER A 161 -1.97 -11.78 9.80
N GLY A 162 -1.66 -10.49 9.69
CA GLY A 162 -0.62 -9.97 8.83
C GLY A 162 0.35 -9.09 9.61
N GLU A 163 1.59 -9.01 9.13
CA GLU A 163 2.60 -8.08 9.65
C GLU A 163 2.86 -7.00 8.61
N PRO A 164 3.05 -5.73 9.03
CA PRO A 164 3.53 -4.70 8.12
C PRO A 164 4.85 -5.10 7.44
N PRO A 165 5.09 -4.68 6.19
CA PRO A 165 6.37 -4.87 5.53
C PRO A 165 7.54 -4.37 6.39
N ARG A 166 8.64 -5.14 6.42
CA ARG A 166 9.76 -5.08 7.39
C ARG A 166 10.25 -3.67 7.79
N LEU A 167 10.26 -2.70 6.88
CA LEU A 167 10.80 -1.36 7.14
C LEU A 167 9.76 -0.31 7.56
N ALA A 168 8.46 -0.63 7.51
CA ALA A 168 7.38 0.32 7.81
C ALA A 168 7.56 1.00 9.18
N GLY A 169 7.83 0.21 10.23
CA GLY A 169 8.06 0.74 11.58
C GLY A 169 9.28 1.66 11.68
N LYS A 170 10.37 1.35 10.96
CA LYS A 170 11.63 2.11 11.01
C LYS A 170 11.56 3.42 10.22
N ILE A 171 10.78 3.44 9.15
CA ILE A 171 10.53 4.63 8.34
C ILE A 171 9.61 5.62 9.07
N SER A 172 8.71 5.11 9.91
CA SER A 172 7.73 5.89 10.69
C SER A 172 8.27 6.61 11.95
N SER A 173 9.59 6.62 12.17
CA SER A 173 10.19 7.32 13.32
C SER A 173 9.96 8.83 13.26
N VAL A 174 9.79 9.45 14.43
CA VAL A 174 9.59 10.90 14.59
C VAL A 174 10.84 11.68 14.17
N VAL A 175 10.66 12.71 13.34
CA VAL A 175 11.70 13.68 12.96
C VAL A 175 11.19 15.06 13.37
N ASP A 176 12.00 15.82 14.12
CA ASP A 176 11.65 17.15 14.63
C ASP A 176 10.27 17.23 15.33
N GLY A 177 9.93 16.18 16.10
CA GLY A 177 8.64 16.08 16.79
C GLY A 177 7.46 15.67 15.90
N GLN A 178 7.66 15.48 14.60
CA GLN A 178 6.65 15.06 13.64
C GLN A 178 6.81 13.58 13.26
N ARG A 179 5.74 12.79 13.43
CA ARG A 179 5.65 11.43 12.89
C ARG A 179 5.16 11.50 11.45
N PRO A 180 5.90 11.01 10.45
CA PRO A 180 5.43 11.07 9.07
C PRO A 180 4.28 10.10 8.85
N ALA A 181 3.37 10.44 7.93
CA ALA A 181 2.49 9.45 7.33
C ALA A 181 3.37 8.56 6.43
N VAL A 182 3.40 7.25 6.73
CA VAL A 182 4.15 6.27 5.93
C VAL A 182 3.19 5.47 5.09
N THR A 183 3.44 5.44 3.79
CA THR A 183 2.73 4.60 2.83
C THR A 183 3.71 3.60 2.24
N TYR A 184 3.37 2.32 2.30
CA TYR A 184 4.08 1.30 1.52
C TYR A 184 3.49 1.29 0.11
N ILE A 185 4.34 1.44 -0.89
CA ILE A 185 3.96 1.48 -2.30
C ILE A 185 4.39 0.21 -3.00
N ARG A 186 3.57 -0.25 -3.93
CA ARG A 186 3.90 -1.31 -4.88
C ARG A 186 3.63 -0.76 -6.26
N GLY A 187 4.65 -0.68 -7.10
CA GLY A 187 4.54 -0.26 -8.49
C GLY A 187 4.60 1.26 -8.77
N PRO A 188 4.70 1.63 -10.07
CA PRO A 188 4.85 3.01 -10.53
C PRO A 188 3.56 3.85 -10.48
N ILE A 189 2.36 3.26 -10.53
CA ILE A 189 1.09 4.01 -10.42
C ILE A 189 0.95 4.56 -9.01
N ALA A 190 1.20 3.73 -8.00
CA ALA A 190 1.24 4.12 -6.60
C ALA A 190 2.28 5.22 -6.37
N LEU A 191 3.50 5.04 -6.88
CA LEU A 191 4.56 6.06 -6.81
C LEU A 191 4.12 7.41 -7.41
N SER A 192 3.52 7.38 -8.60
CA SER A 192 3.11 8.57 -9.34
C SER A 192 2.01 9.38 -8.65
N ASN A 193 1.24 8.78 -7.73
CA ASN A 193 0.27 9.49 -6.91
C ASN A 193 0.91 10.40 -5.85
N PHE A 194 2.20 10.23 -5.54
CA PHE A 194 2.93 11.08 -4.60
C PHE A 194 3.76 12.13 -5.33
N TYR A 195 4.51 11.70 -6.34
CA TYR A 195 5.31 12.59 -7.17
C TYR A 195 5.56 11.97 -8.54
N ARG A 196 5.35 12.76 -9.59
CA ARG A 196 5.61 12.32 -10.96
C ARG A 196 7.06 12.58 -11.32
N PHE A 197 7.86 11.52 -11.26
CA PHE A 197 9.30 11.58 -11.59
C PHE A 197 9.60 11.62 -13.09
N GLY A 198 8.60 11.42 -13.96
CA GLY A 198 8.78 11.46 -15.40
C GLY A 198 7.61 10.81 -16.13
N ALA A 199 7.80 10.55 -17.43
CA ALA A 199 6.86 9.74 -18.22
C ALA A 199 7.11 8.23 -18.09
N SER A 200 8.31 7.83 -17.68
CA SER A 200 8.73 6.44 -17.47
C SER A 200 8.86 6.10 -15.99
N ASP A 201 8.87 4.80 -15.66
CA ASP A 201 9.22 4.31 -14.33
C ASP A 201 10.75 4.36 -14.13
N ILE A 202 11.26 5.56 -13.80
CA ILE A 202 12.69 5.84 -13.64
C ILE A 202 13.35 4.95 -12.59
N PHE A 203 12.61 4.53 -11.56
CA PHE A 203 13.16 3.78 -10.44
C PHE A 203 12.91 2.28 -10.53
N ALA A 204 12.28 1.79 -11.61
CA ALA A 204 11.81 0.41 -11.73
C ALA A 204 11.08 -0.03 -10.44
N CYS A 205 10.14 0.79 -9.97
CA CYS A 205 9.53 0.64 -8.67
C CYS A 205 8.69 -0.63 -8.61
N LYS A 206 9.22 -1.67 -7.95
CA LYS A 206 8.44 -2.86 -7.57
C LYS A 206 7.74 -2.63 -6.25
N GLU A 207 8.52 -2.22 -5.25
CA GLU A 207 8.05 -1.89 -3.91
C GLU A 207 8.89 -0.74 -3.36
N GLY A 208 8.33 -0.01 -2.41
CA GLY A 208 9.03 1.06 -1.73
C GLY A 208 8.20 1.64 -0.59
N TYR A 209 8.70 2.71 -0.01
CA TYR A 209 8.01 3.42 1.06
C TYR A 209 8.05 4.91 0.78
N VAL A 210 6.95 5.58 1.10
CA VAL A 210 6.86 7.04 1.06
C VAL A 210 6.61 7.53 2.47
N ALA A 211 7.43 8.48 2.93
CA ALA A 211 7.23 9.16 4.21
C ALA A 211 7.08 10.65 3.96
N ASP A 212 5.92 11.19 4.37
CA ASP A 212 5.56 12.58 4.18
C ASP A 212 5.75 13.39 5.47
N TYR A 213 6.70 14.34 5.44
CA TYR A 213 6.99 15.27 6.52
C TYR A 213 6.39 16.66 6.26
N GLY A 214 5.44 16.77 5.32
CA GLY A 214 4.74 18.01 4.96
C GLY A 214 5.52 18.91 4.00
N LYS A 215 6.74 19.33 4.37
CA LYS A 215 7.61 20.14 3.48
C LYS A 215 8.47 19.31 2.53
N VAL A 216 8.89 18.13 3.02
CA VAL A 216 9.74 17.19 2.29
C VAL A 216 9.06 15.83 2.33
N THR A 217 9.07 15.14 1.20
CA THR A 217 8.63 13.74 1.09
C THR A 217 9.84 12.88 0.74
N THR A 218 10.05 11.79 1.47
CA THR A 218 11.12 10.82 1.15
C THR A 218 10.54 9.54 0.58
N PHE A 219 11.13 9.08 -0.51
CA PHE A 219 10.87 7.81 -1.15
C PHE A 219 12.03 6.88 -0.84
N VAL A 220 11.74 5.66 -0.40
CA VAL A 220 12.74 4.65 -0.06
C VAL A 220 12.53 3.42 -0.93
N PHE A 221 13.57 3.03 -1.64
CA PHE A 221 13.62 1.80 -2.42
C PHE A 221 14.66 0.85 -1.82
N VAL A 222 14.37 -0.44 -1.90
CA VAL A 222 15.22 -1.51 -1.37
C VAL A 222 15.50 -2.48 -2.51
N ASP A 223 16.76 -2.84 -2.67
CA ASP A 223 17.21 -3.83 -3.64
C ASP A 223 17.81 -5.07 -2.96
N ASP A 224 17.98 -6.15 -3.72
CA ASP A 224 18.53 -7.40 -3.18
C ASP A 224 20.05 -7.35 -2.92
N SER A 225 20.74 -6.35 -3.49
CA SER A 225 22.18 -6.16 -3.32
C SER A 225 22.62 -4.71 -3.53
N ASP A 226 23.80 -4.37 -3.00
CA ASP A 226 24.41 -3.05 -3.23
C ASP A 226 24.66 -2.78 -4.72
N ALA A 227 25.02 -3.81 -5.49
CA ALA A 227 25.21 -3.70 -6.92
C ALA A 227 23.91 -3.39 -7.68
N ALA A 228 22.79 -4.03 -7.31
CA ALA A 228 21.48 -3.75 -7.87
C ALA A 228 21.00 -2.33 -7.53
N CYS A 229 21.19 -1.91 -6.27
CA CYS A 229 20.90 -0.54 -5.84
C CYS A 229 21.72 0.50 -6.60
N ARG A 230 23.03 0.26 -6.78
CA ARG A 230 23.90 1.11 -7.59
C ARG A 230 23.42 1.18 -9.05
N SER A 231 23.04 0.05 -9.65
CA SER A 231 22.54 0.03 -11.03
C SER A 231 21.23 0.81 -11.21
N ARG A 232 20.29 0.70 -10.25
CA ARG A 232 19.06 1.51 -10.22
C ARG A 232 19.38 2.99 -10.10
N PHE A 233 20.27 3.35 -9.17
CA PHE A 233 20.70 4.72 -8.93
C PHE A 233 21.35 5.35 -10.17
N GLU A 234 22.23 4.62 -10.85
CA GLU A 234 22.89 5.08 -12.09
C GLU A 234 21.90 5.26 -13.24
N THR A 235 20.99 4.29 -13.41
CA THR A 235 19.91 4.39 -14.40
C THR A 235 19.06 5.65 -14.15
N ALA A 236 18.70 5.90 -12.90
CA ALA A 236 17.96 7.10 -12.52
C ALA A 236 18.76 8.37 -12.84
N ARG A 237 20.05 8.42 -12.45
CA ARG A 237 20.95 9.55 -12.70
C ARG A 237 21.02 9.90 -14.19
N THR A 238 21.27 8.90 -15.04
CA THR A 238 21.33 9.09 -16.50
C THR A 238 19.99 9.52 -17.08
N THR A 239 18.88 8.94 -16.60
CA THR A 239 17.54 9.29 -17.09
C THR A 239 17.17 10.73 -16.74
N PHE A 240 17.43 11.17 -15.51
CA PHE A 240 17.20 12.56 -15.09
C PHE A 240 18.08 13.56 -15.85
N ALA A 241 19.35 13.23 -16.10
CA ALA A 241 20.24 14.09 -16.89
C ALA A 241 19.75 14.30 -18.34
N GLY A 242 19.04 13.31 -18.90
CA GLY A 242 18.44 13.38 -20.23
C GLY A 242 17.04 14.02 -20.28
N ASP A 243 16.41 14.29 -19.13
CA ASP A 243 15.03 14.79 -19.07
C ASP A 243 14.99 16.30 -18.79
N SER A 244 14.56 17.06 -19.80
CA SER A 244 14.38 18.52 -19.72
C SER A 244 13.36 19.02 -18.67
N THR A 245 12.66 18.13 -17.97
CA THR A 245 11.82 18.48 -16.82
C THR A 245 12.60 18.66 -15.53
N PHE A 246 13.86 18.20 -15.50
CA PHE A 246 14.76 18.31 -14.37
C PHE A 246 16.04 19.05 -14.75
N ALA A 247 16.58 19.83 -13.82
CA ALA A 247 17.87 20.49 -13.94
C ALA A 247 18.84 19.87 -12.92
N MET A 248 19.84 19.15 -13.41
CA MET A 248 20.88 18.54 -12.57
C MET A 248 21.93 19.55 -12.12
N ASP A 249 22.38 19.43 -10.87
CA ASP A 249 23.54 20.16 -10.39
C ASP A 249 24.83 19.37 -10.68
N GLU A 250 25.47 19.69 -11.81
CA GLU A 250 26.69 19.01 -12.25
C GLU A 250 27.98 19.49 -11.53
N LYS A 251 27.91 20.59 -10.74
CA LYS A 251 29.12 21.24 -10.18
C LYS A 251 29.07 21.47 -8.66
N GLY A 252 28.08 20.93 -7.96
CA GLY A 252 27.92 21.08 -6.51
C GLY A 252 28.52 19.94 -5.67
N PRO A 253 28.71 20.15 -4.34
CA PRO A 253 29.11 19.10 -3.39
C PRO A 253 28.08 17.96 -3.25
N GLY A 254 26.92 18.09 -3.91
CA GLY A 254 25.84 17.13 -3.94
C GLY A 254 25.97 16.03 -5.01
N THR A 255 27.00 16.05 -5.85
CA THR A 255 27.15 15.05 -6.92
C THR A 255 28.36 14.14 -6.66
N SER A 256 28.09 12.83 -6.56
CA SER A 256 29.06 11.75 -6.34
C SER A 256 28.54 10.42 -6.92
N ASP A 257 29.28 9.32 -6.72
CA ASP A 257 28.83 7.96 -7.08
C ASP A 257 27.68 7.44 -6.19
N GLU A 258 27.33 8.17 -5.13
CA GLU A 258 26.26 7.79 -4.20
C GLU A 258 25.22 8.90 -3.98
N ARG A 259 25.37 10.05 -4.64
CA ARG A 259 24.41 11.16 -4.57
C ARG A 259 24.36 11.98 -5.84
N PHE A 260 23.18 12.48 -6.18
CA PHE A 260 23.04 13.62 -7.11
C PHE A 260 21.86 14.49 -6.71
N LEU A 261 21.97 15.77 -7.06
CA LEU A 261 20.97 16.80 -6.81
C LEU A 261 20.37 17.26 -8.12
N MET A 262 19.08 17.60 -8.06
CA MET A 262 18.40 18.25 -9.17
C MET A 262 17.26 19.14 -8.65
N SER A 263 16.68 19.90 -9.56
CA SER A 263 15.41 20.59 -9.33
C SER A 263 14.42 20.31 -10.45
N ASP A 264 13.12 20.31 -10.13
CA ASP A 264 12.07 20.24 -11.15
C ASP A 264 11.75 21.62 -11.75
N ARG A 265 10.91 21.66 -12.79
CA ARG A 265 10.46 22.93 -13.42
C ARG A 265 9.77 23.92 -12.47
N ARG A 266 9.33 23.47 -11.30
CA ARG A 266 8.70 24.31 -10.27
C ARG A 266 9.70 24.77 -9.21
N GLY A 267 10.99 24.46 -9.39
CA GLY A 267 12.06 24.79 -8.46
C GLY A 267 12.05 23.93 -7.19
N LYS A 268 11.28 22.83 -7.13
CA LYS A 268 11.40 21.91 -5.99
C LYS A 268 12.75 21.23 -6.06
N SER A 269 13.45 21.17 -4.93
CA SER A 269 14.69 20.39 -4.81
C SER A 269 14.41 18.90 -4.74
N LEU A 270 15.25 18.12 -5.40
CA LEU A 270 15.28 16.67 -5.32
C LEU A 270 16.71 16.23 -4.99
N VAL A 271 16.83 15.33 -4.00
CA VAL A 271 18.09 14.71 -3.61
C VAL A 271 17.92 13.22 -3.76
N CYS A 272 18.72 12.62 -4.64
CA CYS A 272 18.80 11.17 -4.76
C CYS A 272 20.10 10.70 -4.12
N ALA A 273 20.03 9.76 -3.19
CA ALA A 273 21.19 9.22 -2.49
C ALA A 273 21.03 7.72 -2.21
N ARG A 274 22.15 6.98 -2.16
CA ARG A 274 22.13 5.54 -1.86
C ARG A 274 23.11 5.15 -0.76
N THR A 275 22.86 4.01 -0.13
CA THR A 275 23.82 3.32 0.74
C THR A 275 23.51 1.83 0.84
N GLY A 276 24.48 0.97 0.52
CA GLY A 276 24.25 -0.47 0.47
C GLY A 276 23.07 -0.81 -0.43
N ILE A 277 22.07 -1.50 0.11
CA ILE A 277 20.86 -1.91 -0.60
C ILE A 277 19.75 -0.85 -0.66
N TYR A 278 19.97 0.33 -0.08
CA TYR A 278 18.95 1.35 0.08
C TYR A 278 19.19 2.53 -0.85
N MET A 279 18.14 2.96 -1.54
CA MET A 279 18.10 4.22 -2.29
C MET A 279 17.02 5.11 -1.69
N VAL A 280 17.34 6.38 -1.46
CA VAL A 280 16.43 7.39 -0.92
C VAL A 280 16.35 8.55 -1.90
N VAL A 281 15.13 8.97 -2.19
CA VAL A 281 14.86 10.20 -2.95
C VAL A 281 14.08 11.15 -2.04
N ALA A 282 14.63 12.31 -1.73
CA ALA A 282 13.93 13.37 -0.98
C ALA A 282 13.47 14.46 -1.95
N VAL A 283 12.20 14.87 -1.85
CA VAL A 283 11.57 15.83 -2.75
C VAL A 283 10.89 16.94 -1.97
N GLY A 284 11.12 18.19 -2.38
CA GLY A 284 10.50 19.38 -1.78
C GLY A 284 11.40 20.08 -0.76
N GLY A 285 10.86 21.12 -0.11
CA GLY A 285 11.62 21.99 0.79
C GLY A 285 12.72 22.80 0.08
N SER A 286 13.63 23.37 0.86
CA SER A 286 14.90 23.88 0.34
C SER A 286 15.86 22.72 0.07
N GLU A 287 16.90 22.96 -0.73
CA GLU A 287 17.94 21.96 -1.00
C GLU A 287 18.54 21.40 0.30
N THR A 288 18.87 22.26 1.26
CA THR A 288 19.39 21.83 2.58
C THR A 288 18.39 20.95 3.33
N ALA A 289 17.08 21.25 3.25
CA ALA A 289 16.05 20.45 3.91
C ALA A 289 15.90 19.07 3.25
N ALA A 290 15.91 19.02 1.91
CA ALA A 290 15.88 17.77 1.16
C ALA A 290 17.11 16.90 1.46
N GLN A 291 18.30 17.51 1.50
CA GLN A 291 19.55 16.80 1.85
C GLN A 291 19.48 16.23 3.28
N THR A 292 19.08 17.06 4.24
CA THR A 292 18.91 16.63 5.65
C THR A 292 17.93 15.47 5.78
N ALA A 293 16.80 15.51 5.06
CA ALA A 293 15.82 14.43 5.07
C ALA A 293 16.37 13.13 4.47
N ALA A 294 17.10 13.21 3.35
CA ALA A 294 17.75 12.07 2.72
C ALA A 294 18.80 11.43 3.65
N ASP A 295 19.67 12.26 4.25
CA ASP A 295 20.73 11.81 5.17
C ASP A 295 20.15 11.17 6.43
N GLY A 296 19.14 11.81 7.04
CA GLY A 296 18.45 11.27 8.21
C GLY A 296 17.73 9.95 7.91
N MET A 297 17.19 9.77 6.71
CA MET A 297 16.60 8.50 6.29
C MET A 297 17.67 7.41 6.10
N LEU A 298 18.74 7.69 5.35
CA LEU A 298 19.82 6.74 5.11
C LEU A 298 20.50 6.29 6.43
N ALA A 299 20.72 7.21 7.37
CA ALA A 299 21.30 6.89 8.67
C ALA A 299 20.45 5.86 9.44
N ARG A 300 19.11 5.99 9.42
CA ARG A 300 18.19 5.03 10.04
C ARG A 300 18.20 3.69 9.33
N LEU A 301 18.20 3.69 8.00
CA LEU A 301 18.23 2.45 7.20
C LEU A 301 19.53 1.67 7.41
N ARG A 302 20.68 2.33 7.60
CA ARG A 302 21.94 1.67 7.96
C ARG A 302 21.89 0.95 9.30
N GLN A 303 21.25 1.55 10.30
CA GLN A 303 21.03 0.92 11.61
C GLN A 303 20.05 -0.26 11.51
N SER A 304 19.26 -0.31 10.44
CA SER A 304 18.19 -1.28 10.23
C SER A 304 18.64 -2.59 9.60
N GLY A 305 19.84 -2.63 8.99
CA GLY A 305 20.44 -3.80 8.35
C GLY A 305 21.38 -4.61 9.26
N LYS A 306 21.43 -4.29 10.55
CA LYS A 306 21.96 -5.14 11.62
C LYS A 306 20.80 -5.85 12.31
#